data_AF-A0A1V2RP22-F1
#
_entry.id   AF-A0A1V2RP22-F1
#
_cell.length_a   1.000
_cell.length_b   1.000
_cell.length_c   1.000
_cell.angle_alpha   90.00
_cell.angle_beta   90.00
_cell.angle_gamma   90.00
#
_symmetry.space_group_name_H-M   'P 1'
#
loop_
_entity.id
_entity.type
_entity.pdbx_description
1 polymer ?
#
loop_
_entity_poly.entity_id
_entity_poly.type
_entity_poly.pdbx_seq_one_letter_code
_entity_poly.pdbx_strand_id
1 'polypeptide(L)'
;MLPDFDPPMGFEAHGIPLGTNRSKEYVFDDSAIYYTDNGTTLLSYELATGEPRLSTSFDTAGGTALGMPGVSDGRVYVTYVTEEAGTGTQAAQYPLHVAALDTETGETVWTTEVANASTGDWDPGSLSSPPIHLRRRHGACHRGGRAHVSDVHGRTDRP
;
A
#
# COMPACT_ATOMS: atom_id res chain seq x y z
N MET A 1 22.60 -17.21 26.88
CA MET A 1 22.44 -15.76 27.06
C MET A 1 22.35 -15.15 25.67
N LEU A 2 21.17 -14.74 25.27
CA LEU A 2 20.98 -13.92 24.06
C LEU A 2 21.35 -12.47 24.44
N PRO A 3 22.04 -11.71 23.57
CA PRO A 3 22.25 -10.30 23.81
C PRO A 3 20.89 -9.60 23.83
N ASP A 4 20.67 -8.84 24.89
CA ASP A 4 19.53 -7.95 25.09
C ASP A 4 19.65 -6.82 24.05
N PHE A 5 18.94 -6.97 22.94
CA PHE A 5 18.92 -5.99 21.86
C PHE A 5 17.64 -5.18 22.04
N ASP A 6 17.71 -4.19 22.92
CA ASP A 6 16.69 -3.16 23.03
C ASP A 6 16.80 -2.30 21.76
N PRO A 7 15.86 -2.38 20.79
CA PRO A 7 15.96 -1.58 19.58
C PRO A 7 15.92 -0.10 20.01
N PRO A 8 16.81 0.76 19.48
CA PRO A 8 16.85 2.14 19.90
C PRO A 8 15.52 2.82 19.58
N MET A 9 14.70 3.07 20.60
CA MET A 9 13.54 3.98 20.57
C MET A 9 14.03 5.44 20.53
N GLY A 10 14.92 5.74 19.60
CA GLY A 10 15.61 7.01 19.48
C GLY A 10 15.77 7.37 18.03
N PHE A 11 14.76 8.04 17.50
CA PHE A 11 14.82 9.05 16.44
C PHE A 11 16.25 9.49 16.04
N GLU A 12 16.75 8.84 14.98
CA GLU A 12 17.59 9.19 13.82
C GLU A 12 18.94 9.95 13.90
N ALA A 13 19.92 9.37 13.17
CA ALA A 13 21.28 9.84 12.91
C ALA A 13 21.41 11.02 11.91
N HIS A 14 20.31 11.67 11.50
CA HIS A 14 20.34 12.67 10.42
C HIS A 14 19.76 14.05 10.76
N GLY A 15 19.41 14.32 12.03
CA GLY A 15 19.23 15.70 12.51
C GLY A 15 18.08 16.50 11.88
N ILE A 16 17.12 15.86 11.21
CA ILE A 16 15.86 16.51 10.87
C ILE A 16 14.92 16.35 12.07
N PRO A 17 14.57 17.43 12.79
CA PRO A 17 13.57 17.33 13.82
C PRO A 17 12.25 16.91 13.18
N LEU A 18 11.66 15.81 13.64
CA LEU A 18 10.23 15.56 13.44
C LEU A 18 9.51 16.76 14.05
N GLY A 19 9.11 17.68 13.18
CA GLY A 19 8.59 19.00 13.56
C GLY A 19 7.48 18.89 14.59
N THR A 20 7.40 19.90 15.45
CA THR A 20 6.46 20.07 16.57
C THR A 20 4.99 20.21 16.16
N ASN A 21 4.54 19.59 15.06
CA ASN A 21 3.18 19.75 14.62
C ASN A 21 2.60 18.47 14.03
N ARG A 22 1.66 17.90 14.80
CA ARG A 22 0.80 16.75 14.53
C ARG A 22 1.56 15.42 14.60
N SER A 23 1.09 14.57 15.51
CA SER A 23 1.44 13.15 15.55
C SER A 23 1.37 12.60 14.12
N LYS A 24 2.53 12.35 13.49
CA LYS A 24 2.56 11.58 12.26
C LYS A 24 2.09 10.19 12.65
N GLU A 25 0.84 9.89 12.29
CA GLU A 25 0.26 8.58 12.52
C GLU A 25 0.88 7.62 11.51
N TYR A 26 1.45 6.52 12.02
CA TYR A 26 2.14 5.53 11.23
C TYR A 26 1.50 4.16 11.43
N VAL A 27 1.60 3.31 10.41
CA VAL A 27 1.29 1.89 10.50
C VAL A 27 2.50 1.08 10.12
N PHE A 28 2.51 -0.19 10.46
CA PHE A 28 3.57 -1.09 10.05
C PHE A 28 2.99 -2.46 9.73
N ASP A 29 3.68 -3.16 8.83
CA ASP A 29 3.54 -4.60 8.66
C ASP A 29 4.86 -5.28 9.07
N ASP A 30 5.04 -6.55 8.69
CA ASP A 30 6.25 -7.31 9.03
C ASP A 30 7.53 -6.78 8.37
N SER A 31 7.41 -5.87 7.39
CA SER A 31 8.51 -5.45 6.52
C SER A 31 8.81 -3.95 6.56
N ALA A 32 7.83 -3.11 6.86
CA ALA A 32 7.98 -1.67 6.78
C ALA A 32 7.08 -0.88 7.73
N ILE A 33 7.53 0.34 8.00
CA ILE A 33 6.73 1.42 8.58
C ILE A 33 6.21 2.27 7.42
N TYR A 34 4.94 2.67 7.48
CA TYR A 34 4.24 3.49 6.49
C TYR A 34 3.60 4.69 7.17
N TYR A 35 3.69 5.86 6.54
CA TYR A 35 2.91 7.03 6.96
C TYR A 35 2.71 7.97 5.79
N THR A 36 1.72 8.85 5.91
CA THR A 36 1.45 9.88 4.89
C THR A 36 2.05 11.22 5.30
N ASP A 37 2.81 11.85 4.40
CA ASP A 37 3.30 13.21 4.54
C ASP A 37 2.41 14.18 3.76
N ASN A 38 2.05 15.30 4.40
CA ASN A 38 1.14 16.33 3.85
C ASN A 38 -0.20 15.79 3.31
N GLY A 39 -0.59 14.58 3.70
CA GLY A 39 -1.85 13.93 3.32
C GLY A 39 -1.91 13.36 1.90
N THR A 40 -0.84 13.46 1.09
CA THR A 40 -0.86 12.99 -0.31
C THR A 40 0.39 12.22 -0.72
N THR A 41 1.40 12.13 0.14
CA THR A 41 2.62 11.38 -0.13
C THR A 41 2.70 10.19 0.82
N LEU A 42 2.71 8.97 0.28
CA LEU A 42 3.03 7.77 1.04
C LEU A 42 4.54 7.65 1.15
N LEU A 43 5.03 7.60 2.39
CA LEU A 43 6.41 7.28 2.72
C LEU A 43 6.46 5.89 3.35
N SER A 44 7.48 5.12 3.01
CA SER A 44 7.78 3.87 3.73
C SER A 44 9.27 3.70 4.00
N TYR A 45 9.55 3.01 5.10
CA TYR A 45 10.89 2.71 5.59
C TYR A 45 10.97 1.25 5.97
N GLU A 46 12.11 0.61 5.75
CA GLU A 46 12.35 -0.76 6.15
C GLU A 46 12.31 -0.87 7.68
N LEU A 47 11.52 -1.81 8.20
CA LEU A 47 11.34 -1.94 9.64
C LEU A 47 12.64 -2.34 10.37
N ALA A 48 13.48 -3.15 9.73
CA ALA A 48 14.70 -3.68 10.33
C ALA A 48 15.84 -2.65 10.43
N THR A 49 15.96 -1.77 9.44
CA THR A 49 17.11 -0.87 9.29
C THR A 49 16.73 0.60 9.47
N GLY A 50 15.45 0.95 9.31
CA GLY A 50 14.99 2.33 9.21
C GLY A 50 15.37 3.01 7.88
N GLU A 51 15.87 2.27 6.88
CA GLU A 51 16.23 2.85 5.59
C GLU A 51 14.98 3.19 4.75
N PRO A 52 15.00 4.30 3.99
CA PRO A 52 13.87 4.66 3.14
C PRO A 52 13.65 3.62 2.04
N ARG A 53 12.40 3.16 1.91
CA ARG A 53 11.97 2.19 0.89
C ARG A 53 11.17 2.85 -0.23
N LEU A 54 10.23 3.72 0.12
CA LEU A 54 9.28 4.31 -0.83
C LEU A 54 9.00 5.78 -0.51
N SER A 55 8.81 6.58 -1.55
CA SER A 55 8.24 7.92 -1.47
C SER A 55 7.44 8.22 -2.72
N THR A 56 6.12 8.05 -2.65
CA THR A 56 5.21 8.20 -3.80
C THR A 56 4.04 9.08 -3.45
N SER A 57 3.75 10.07 -4.30
CA SER A 57 2.52 10.85 -4.21
C SER A 57 1.37 10.09 -4.86
N PHE A 58 0.21 10.08 -4.20
CA PHE A 58 -1.03 9.55 -4.72
C PHE A 58 -2.05 10.68 -4.89
N ASP A 59 -2.92 10.54 -5.89
CA ASP A 59 -3.91 11.56 -6.20
C ASP A 59 -5.16 11.39 -5.31
N THR A 60 -5.47 12.43 -4.54
CA THR A 60 -6.70 12.52 -3.74
C THR A 60 -7.76 13.39 -4.42
N ALA A 61 -7.56 13.79 -5.69
CA ALA A 61 -8.39 14.75 -6.41
C ALA A 61 -8.55 16.09 -5.66
N GLY A 62 -7.48 16.53 -4.98
CA GLY A 62 -7.49 17.72 -4.12
C GLY A 62 -8.07 17.50 -2.72
N GLY A 63 -8.37 16.25 -2.36
CA GLY A 63 -8.88 15.89 -1.04
C GLY A 63 -7.85 15.93 0.08
N THR A 64 -8.34 16.01 1.31
CA THR A 64 -7.54 16.03 2.55
C THR A 64 -7.56 14.65 3.20
N ALA A 65 -6.38 14.04 3.40
CA ALA A 65 -6.29 12.78 4.14
C ALA A 65 -6.76 12.92 5.59
N LEU A 66 -7.47 11.89 6.04
CA LEU A 66 -8.05 11.78 7.35
C LEU A 66 -7.40 10.61 8.09
N GLY A 67 -6.78 10.90 9.23
CA GLY A 67 -6.36 9.91 10.21
C GLY A 67 -5.25 8.96 9.78
N MET A 68 -5.13 7.89 10.56
CA MET A 68 -4.06 6.91 10.47
C MET A 68 -4.32 5.99 9.28
N PRO A 69 -3.33 5.72 8.43
CA PRO A 69 -3.48 4.69 7.40
C PRO A 69 -3.82 3.33 8.02
N GLY A 70 -4.24 2.37 7.21
CA GLY A 70 -4.26 0.95 7.56
C GLY A 70 -3.30 0.19 6.64
N VAL A 71 -2.79 -0.96 7.07
CA VAL A 71 -1.99 -1.84 6.19
C VAL A 71 -2.46 -3.28 6.29
N SER A 72 -2.67 -3.92 5.15
CA SER A 72 -3.03 -5.34 5.05
C SER A 72 -2.86 -5.83 3.61
N ASP A 73 -2.55 -7.12 3.43
CA ASP A 73 -2.49 -7.78 2.12
C ASP A 73 -1.68 -7.03 1.04
N GLY A 74 -0.51 -6.49 1.43
CA GLY A 74 0.37 -5.73 0.53
C GLY A 74 -0.21 -4.39 0.09
N ARG A 75 -1.13 -3.81 0.87
CA ARG A 75 -1.74 -2.52 0.59
C ARG A 75 -1.76 -1.60 1.79
N VAL A 76 -1.53 -0.32 1.53
CA VAL A 76 -1.80 0.78 2.47
C VAL A 76 -3.16 1.40 2.12
N TYR A 77 -4.04 1.48 3.11
CA TYR A 77 -5.34 2.08 3.00
C TYR A 77 -5.30 3.49 3.56
N VAL A 78 -5.70 4.48 2.77
CA VAL A 78 -5.74 5.89 3.17
C VAL A 78 -7.16 6.40 3.03
N THR A 79 -7.69 6.98 4.10
CA THR A 79 -8.96 7.71 4.10
C THR A 79 -8.75 9.18 3.79
N TYR A 80 -9.61 9.78 2.98
CA TYR A 80 -9.57 11.22 2.69
C TYR A 80 -10.95 11.76 2.35
N VAL A 81 -11.16 13.07 2.48
CA VAL A 81 -12.38 13.74 2.03
C VAL A 81 -12.07 14.66 0.87
N THR A 82 -12.96 14.71 -0.12
CA THR A 82 -12.92 15.73 -1.18
C THR A 82 -13.97 16.79 -0.88
N GLU A 83 -13.74 18.04 -1.26
CA GLU A 83 -14.76 19.08 -1.15
C GLU A 83 -15.55 19.14 -2.46
N GLU A 84 -16.85 18.91 -2.36
CA GLU A 84 -17.78 19.12 -3.47
C GLU A 84 -18.55 20.42 -3.24
N ALA A 85 -18.38 21.37 -4.16
CA ALA A 85 -19.03 22.67 -4.07
C ALA A 85 -20.55 22.51 -4.08
N GLY A 86 -21.20 23.09 -3.08
CA GLY A 86 -22.66 23.12 -3.02
C GLY A 86 -23.26 23.95 -4.15
N THR A 87 -24.47 23.58 -4.59
CA THR A 87 -25.20 24.33 -5.62
C THR A 87 -26.08 25.38 -4.96
N GLY A 88 -25.64 26.64 -4.88
CA GLY A 88 -26.41 27.84 -4.50
C GLY A 88 -27.23 27.77 -3.20
N THR A 89 -28.28 26.96 -3.20
CA THR A 89 -29.14 26.57 -2.07
C THR A 89 -28.63 25.38 -1.25
N GLN A 90 -27.61 24.65 -1.73
CA GLN A 90 -27.01 23.50 -1.03
C GLN A 90 -25.67 23.88 -0.39
N ALA A 91 -25.40 23.36 0.81
CA ALA A 91 -24.08 23.46 1.44
C ALA A 91 -23.05 22.59 0.68
N ALA A 92 -21.76 22.92 0.84
CA ALA A 92 -20.68 22.05 0.36
C ALA A 92 -20.78 20.67 1.02
N GLN A 93 -20.41 19.64 0.26
CA GLN A 93 -20.37 18.25 0.72
C GLN A 93 -18.93 17.79 0.84
N TYR A 94 -18.70 16.83 1.73
CA TYR A 94 -17.38 16.27 2.00
C TYR A 94 -17.46 14.73 1.97
N PRO A 95 -17.65 14.11 0.79
CA PRO A 95 -17.69 12.67 0.68
C PRO A 95 -16.38 12.05 1.20
N LEU A 96 -16.53 10.97 1.96
CA LEU A 96 -15.41 10.18 2.46
C LEU A 96 -14.98 9.19 1.39
N HIS A 97 -13.69 9.13 1.12
CA HIS A 97 -13.08 8.17 0.21
C HIS A 97 -12.07 7.30 0.94
N VAL A 98 -11.86 6.10 0.39
CA VAL A 98 -10.76 5.20 0.74
C VAL A 98 -9.99 4.89 -0.54
N ALA A 99 -8.68 5.14 -0.52
CA ALA A 99 -7.75 4.63 -1.54
C ALA A 99 -6.95 3.46 -0.97
N ALA A 100 -6.74 2.44 -1.80
CA ALA A 100 -5.78 1.39 -1.52
C ALA A 100 -4.55 1.55 -2.41
N LEU A 101 -3.38 1.68 -1.79
CA LEU A 101 -2.09 1.88 -2.43
C LEU A 101 -1.28 0.59 -2.33
N ASP A 102 -0.59 0.21 -3.40
CA ASP A 102 0.33 -0.92 -3.38
C ASP A 102 1.53 -0.61 -2.47
N THR A 103 1.93 -1.55 -1.59
CA THR A 103 3.02 -1.31 -0.62
C THR A 103 4.41 -1.27 -1.25
N GLU A 104 4.59 -1.83 -2.44
CA GLU A 104 5.88 -1.88 -3.14
C GLU A 104 6.07 -0.65 -4.03
N THR A 105 5.02 -0.21 -4.72
CA THR A 105 5.10 0.88 -5.70
C THR A 105 4.49 2.20 -5.24
N GLY A 106 3.57 2.15 -4.27
CA GLY A 106 2.75 3.29 -3.85
C GLY A 106 1.66 3.66 -4.86
N GLU A 107 1.49 2.90 -5.95
CA GLU A 107 0.46 3.16 -6.94
C GLU A 107 -0.93 2.88 -6.36
N THR A 108 -1.91 3.73 -6.71
CA THR A 108 -3.30 3.51 -6.37
C THR A 108 -3.84 2.29 -7.12
N VAL A 109 -4.19 1.24 -6.37
CA VAL A 109 -4.82 0.02 -6.89
C VAL A 109 -6.31 0.25 -7.15
N TRP A 110 -6.98 0.92 -6.21
CA TRP A 110 -8.38 1.33 -6.34
C TRP A 110 -8.72 2.46 -5.38
N THR A 111 -9.82 3.14 -5.68
CA THR A 111 -10.46 4.15 -4.82
C THR A 111 -11.96 3.85 -4.76
N THR A 112 -12.56 4.03 -3.59
CA THR A 112 -14.02 3.99 -3.42
C THR A 112 -14.49 5.16 -2.57
N GLU A 113 -15.67 5.69 -2.89
CA GLU A 113 -16.42 6.54 -1.97
C GLU A 113 -17.12 5.64 -0.93
N VAL A 114 -17.05 6.03 0.33
CA VAL A 114 -17.70 5.38 1.47
C VAL A 114 -18.85 6.30 1.91
N ALA A 115 -19.91 6.33 1.08
CA ALA A 115 -21.21 6.98 1.26
C ALA A 115 -21.24 8.35 1.99
N ASN A 116 -21.95 9.31 1.38
CA ASN A 116 -22.30 10.58 2.04
C ASN A 116 -22.91 10.38 3.43
N ALA A 117 -22.24 10.90 4.47
CA ALA A 117 -22.71 10.86 5.86
C ALA A 117 -24.00 11.68 6.11
N SER A 118 -24.70 12.14 5.07
CA SER A 118 -25.75 13.16 5.12
C SER A 118 -27.18 12.67 4.84
N THR A 119 -27.42 11.39 4.55
CA THR A 119 -28.79 10.87 4.48
C THR A 119 -28.92 9.65 5.37
N GLY A 120 -29.84 9.71 6.34
CA GLY A 120 -30.07 8.71 7.39
C GLY A 120 -30.60 7.36 6.92
N ASP A 121 -30.03 6.81 5.86
CA ASP A 121 -30.29 5.49 5.32
C ASP A 121 -28.95 4.75 5.23
N TRP A 122 -28.39 4.44 6.40
CA TRP A 122 -27.22 3.58 6.51
C TRP A 122 -27.67 2.14 6.24
N ASP A 123 -27.61 1.71 4.98
CA ASP A 123 -27.82 0.30 4.60
C ASP A 123 -26.47 -0.46 4.74
N PRO A 124 -26.29 -1.30 5.77
CA PRO A 124 -25.07 -2.10 5.94
C PRO A 124 -24.87 -3.13 4.81
N GLY A 125 -25.86 -3.35 3.94
CA GLY A 125 -25.78 -4.22 2.77
C GLY A 125 -25.09 -3.59 1.54
N SER A 126 -24.84 -2.28 1.53
CA SER A 126 -24.28 -1.56 0.37
C SER A 126 -22.75 -1.68 0.22
N LEU A 127 -22.09 -2.52 1.02
CA LEU A 127 -20.71 -2.97 0.74
C LEU A 127 -20.72 -3.95 -0.45
N SER A 128 -21.26 -3.52 -1.60
CA SER A 128 -21.05 -4.25 -2.84
C SER A 128 -19.55 -4.19 -3.11
N SER A 129 -18.93 -5.36 -3.11
CA SER A 129 -17.51 -5.55 -3.40
C SER A 129 -17.07 -4.65 -4.57
N PRO A 130 -15.88 -4.02 -4.50
CA PRO A 130 -15.38 -3.26 -5.63
C PRO A 130 -15.38 -4.16 -6.87
N PRO A 131 -15.58 -3.62 -8.09
CA PRO A 131 -15.41 -4.40 -9.30
C PRO A 131 -13.94 -4.86 -9.36
N ILE A 132 -13.69 -6.09 -8.92
CA ILE A 132 -12.42 -6.75 -9.11
C ILE A 132 -12.33 -7.00 -10.61
N HIS A 133 -11.77 -6.05 -11.36
CA HIS A 133 -11.20 -6.32 -12.67
C HIS A 133 -9.93 -7.15 -12.47
N LEU A 134 -10.10 -8.41 -12.06
CA LEU A 134 -9.03 -9.40 -12.04
C LEU A 134 -8.69 -9.64 -13.52
N ARG A 135 -7.77 -8.87 -14.09
CA ARG A 135 -7.07 -9.30 -15.31
C ARG A 135 -6.20 -10.49 -14.92
N ARG A 136 -6.84 -11.65 -14.88
CA ARG A 136 -6.21 -12.96 -14.77
C ARG A 136 -5.42 -13.18 -16.07
N ARG A 137 -4.19 -12.66 -16.14
CA ARG A 137 -3.22 -13.19 -17.10
C ARG A 137 -2.95 -14.62 -16.65
N HIS A 138 -3.67 -15.57 -17.24
CA HIS A 138 -3.31 -16.97 -17.21
C HIS A 138 -1.94 -17.10 -17.91
N GLY A 139 -0.86 -16.99 -17.12
CA GLY A 139 0.43 -17.54 -17.50
C GLY A 139 0.28 -19.06 -17.51
N ALA A 140 0.29 -19.64 -18.71
CA ALA A 140 0.32 -21.08 -18.87
C ALA A 140 1.63 -21.63 -18.27
N CYS A 141 1.56 -22.19 -17.06
CA CYS A 141 2.59 -23.06 -16.53
C CYS A 141 2.59 -24.38 -17.34
N HIS A 142 3.27 -24.41 -18.49
CA HIS A 142 3.67 -25.67 -19.11
C HIS A 142 4.90 -26.22 -18.37
N ARG A 143 4.63 -27.03 -17.35
CA ARG A 143 5.58 -27.95 -16.74
C ARG A 143 5.56 -29.24 -17.56
N GLY A 144 6.63 -29.51 -18.30
CA GLY A 144 6.76 -30.72 -19.11
C GLY A 144 8.23 -31.07 -19.31
N GLY A 145 8.89 -31.50 -18.23
CA GLY A 145 10.19 -32.13 -18.33
C GLY A 145 10.08 -33.55 -18.89
N ARG A 146 10.95 -33.89 -19.84
CA ARG A 146 11.50 -35.25 -19.94
C ARG A 146 12.85 -35.23 -20.64
N ALA A 147 13.78 -35.94 -20.01
CA ALA A 147 15.18 -36.10 -20.36
C ALA A 147 15.39 -36.70 -21.75
N HIS A 148 16.49 -36.33 -22.40
CA HIS A 148 17.19 -37.24 -23.29
C HIS A 148 18.67 -37.26 -22.95
N VAL A 149 19.14 -38.49 -22.75
CA VAL A 149 20.46 -38.92 -22.32
C VAL A 149 21.47 -38.69 -23.44
N SER A 150 22.68 -38.31 -23.05
CA SER A 150 23.85 -38.09 -23.88
C SER A 150 24.29 -39.35 -24.63
N ASP A 151 24.43 -39.25 -25.95
CA ASP A 151 25.13 -40.26 -26.76
C ASP A 151 26.65 -40.09 -26.61
N VAL A 152 27.26 -41.01 -25.85
CA VAL A 152 28.71 -41.22 -25.79
C VAL A 152 29.10 -42.17 -26.92
N HIS A 153 29.77 -41.65 -27.95
CA HIS A 153 30.40 -42.49 -28.97
C HIS A 153 31.65 -43.17 -28.39
N GLY A 154 31.49 -44.45 -28.02
CA GLY A 154 32.57 -45.37 -27.68
C GLY A 154 33.38 -45.74 -28.92
N ARG A 155 34.65 -45.34 -28.90
CA ARG A 155 35.73 -45.79 -29.78
C ARG A 155 36.29 -47.08 -29.19
N THR A 156 36.27 -48.18 -29.92
CA THR A 156 37.06 -49.38 -29.58
C THR A 156 37.83 -49.84 -30.79
N ASP A 157 39.15 -49.67 -30.69
CA ASP A 157 40.16 -50.32 -31.49
C ASP A 157 40.46 -51.71 -30.90
N ARG A 158 40.72 -52.66 -31.83
CA ARG A 158 41.71 -53.77 -31.75
C ARG A 158 41.38 -55.05 -30.97
N PRO A 159 42.09 -56.17 -31.22
CA PRO A 159 43.39 -56.37 -31.91
C PRO A 159 43.37 -56.57 -33.43
#